data_AF-A0A6G3XT48-F1
#
_entry.id   AF-A0A6G3XT48-F1
#
_cell.length_a   1.000
_cell.length_b   1.000
_cell.length_c   1.000
_cell.angle_alpha   90.00
_cell.angle_beta   90.00
_cell.angle_gamma   90.00
#
_symmetry.space_group_name_H-M   'P 1'
#
loop_
_entity.id
_entity.type
_entity.pdbx_description
1 polymer ?
#
loop_
_entity_poly.entity_id
_entity_poly.type
_entity_poly.pdbx_seq_one_letter_code
_entity_poly.pdbx_strand_id
1 'polypeptide(L)'
;RIGCKRKDMLELGLDEYRRYAPLVVQGFKDAAKFLRQQYLFDTKFLPYGTQLIPLAAILSTLGEQAEPAGAQQKLARWYWCGVF
;
A
#
# COMPACT_ATOMS: atom_id res chain seq x y z
N ARG A 1 1.05 -12.61 8.95
CA ARG A 1 2.33 -11.87 8.76
C ARG A 1 2.56 -11.76 7.27
N ILE A 2 2.48 -10.56 6.70
CA ILE A 2 2.89 -10.34 5.30
C ILE A 2 4.42 -10.44 5.32
N GLY A 3 4.95 -11.48 4.71
CA GLY A 3 6.38 -11.77 4.72
C GLY A 3 6.72 -12.49 3.45
N CYS A 4 7.22 -11.75 2.47
CA CYS A 4 7.91 -12.32 1.32
C CYS A 4 9.14 -13.05 1.88
N LYS A 5 9.12 -14.38 1.86
CA LYS A 5 10.27 -15.18 2.32
C LYS A 5 11.34 -15.13 1.25
N ARG A 6 12.57 -15.45 1.65
CA ARG A 6 13.71 -15.51 0.70
C ARG A 6 13.41 -16.40 -0.50
N LYS A 7 12.70 -17.51 -0.31
CA LYS A 7 12.30 -18.40 -1.41
C LYS A 7 11.42 -17.67 -2.44
N ASP A 8 10.39 -16.96 -1.97
CA ASP A 8 9.46 -16.20 -2.82
C ASP A 8 10.20 -15.09 -3.60
N MET A 9 11.20 -14.45 -3.00
CA MET A 9 12.03 -13.44 -3.70
C MET A 9 12.88 -14.05 -4.81
N LEU A 10 13.41 -15.26 -4.61
CA LEU A 10 14.23 -15.96 -5.60
C LEU A 10 13.39 -16.56 -6.74
N GLU A 11 12.10 -16.82 -6.49
CA GLU A 11 11.15 -17.33 -7.48
C GLU A 11 10.50 -16.23 -8.33
N LEU A 12 10.69 -14.94 -7.97
CA LEU A 12 10.13 -13.83 -8.72
C LEU A 12 10.79 -13.67 -10.10
N GLY A 13 10.00 -13.87 -11.17
CA GLY A 13 10.49 -13.71 -12.54
C GLY A 13 10.88 -12.27 -12.86
N LEU A 14 11.91 -12.09 -13.70
CA LEU A 14 12.36 -10.76 -14.12
C LEU A 14 11.25 -9.96 -14.81
N ASP A 15 10.44 -10.61 -15.64
CA ASP A 15 9.35 -9.97 -16.37
C ASP A 15 8.24 -9.51 -15.42
N GLU A 16 7.90 -10.32 -14.41
CA GLU A 16 6.96 -9.95 -13.37
C GLU A 16 7.49 -8.78 -12.55
N TYR A 17 8.77 -8.83 -12.14
CA TYR A 17 9.40 -7.72 -11.44
C TYR A 17 9.33 -6.42 -12.25
N ARG A 18 9.73 -6.45 -13.53
CA ARG A 18 9.69 -5.27 -14.41
C ARG A 18 8.28 -4.74 -14.60
N ARG A 19 7.28 -5.62 -14.66
CA ARG A 19 5.88 -5.25 -14.77
C ARG A 19 5.36 -4.57 -13.51
N TYR A 20 5.63 -5.14 -12.33
CA TYR A 20 5.00 -4.70 -11.08
C TYR A 20 5.81 -3.64 -10.32
N ALA A 21 7.14 -3.60 -10.46
CA ALA A 21 7.98 -2.61 -9.78
C ALA A 21 7.50 -1.15 -9.96
N PRO A 22 7.23 -0.65 -11.19
CA PRO A 22 6.74 0.73 -11.35
C PRO A 22 5.35 0.95 -10.72
N LEU A 23 4.46 -0.06 -10.78
CA LEU A 23 3.12 0.01 -10.19
C LEU A 23 3.19 0.07 -8.66
N VAL A 24 4.05 -0.74 -8.05
CA VAL A 24 4.25 -0.76 -6.59
C VAL A 24 4.87 0.55 -6.12
N VAL A 25 5.85 1.10 -6.84
CA VAL A 25 6.43 2.42 -6.53
C VAL A 25 5.35 3.50 -6.58
N GLN A 26 4.48 3.46 -7.58
CA GLN A 26 3.36 4.40 -7.67
C GLN A 26 2.37 4.19 -6.51
N GLY A 27 2.03 2.94 -6.18
CA GLY A 27 1.21 2.60 -5.03
C GLY A 27 1.75 3.12 -3.69
N PHE A 28 3.08 3.13 -3.50
CA PHE A 28 3.68 3.75 -2.32
C PHE A 28 3.53 5.28 -2.30
N LYS A 29 3.62 5.95 -3.46
CA LYS A 29 3.36 7.39 -3.56
C LYS A 29 1.89 7.71 -3.24
N ASP A 30 0.98 6.88 -3.72
CA ASP A 30 -0.44 7.05 -3.47
C ASP A 30 -0.80 6.72 -2.02
N ALA A 31 -0.14 5.73 -1.41
CA ALA A 31 -0.24 5.47 0.02
C ALA A 31 0.21 6.69 0.85
N ALA A 32 1.29 7.37 0.45
CA ALA A 32 1.70 8.61 1.10
C ALA A 32 0.68 9.74 0.94
N LYS A 33 0.01 9.86 -0.22
CA LYS A 33 -1.09 10.83 -0.40
C LYS A 33 -2.27 10.49 0.51
N PHE A 34 -2.69 9.23 0.56
CA PHE A 34 -3.75 8.75 1.44
C PHE A 34 -3.45 9.05 2.91
N LEU A 35 -2.23 8.74 3.38
CA LEU A 35 -1.82 8.99 4.77
C LEU A 35 -1.90 10.48 5.14
N ARG A 36 -1.53 11.38 4.23
CA ARG A 36 -1.71 12.82 4.45
C ARG A 36 -3.18 13.22 4.62
N GLN A 37 -4.10 12.58 3.90
CA GLN A 37 -5.55 12.78 4.10
C GLN A 37 -6.03 12.26 5.45
N GLN A 38 -5.30 11.31 6.04
CA GLN A 38 -5.52 10.79 7.40
C GLN A 38 -4.73 11.57 8.47
N TYR A 39 -4.19 12.76 8.15
CA TYR A 39 -3.40 13.61 9.04
C TYR A 39 -2.10 12.96 9.56
N LEU A 40 -1.54 12.01 8.80
CA LEU A 40 -0.26 11.37 9.09
C LEU A 40 0.82 11.94 8.16
N PHE A 41 1.73 12.73 8.74
CA PHE A 41 2.74 13.49 8.00
C PHE A 41 4.18 12.99 8.17
N ASP A 42 4.42 12.15 9.18
CA ASP A 42 5.74 11.62 9.51
C ASP A 42 5.62 10.15 9.89
N THR A 43 6.60 9.36 9.47
CA THR A 43 6.73 7.92 9.74
C THR A 43 6.68 7.57 11.22
N LYS A 44 7.15 8.45 12.12
CA LYS A 44 7.10 8.23 13.58
C LYS A 44 5.68 8.18 14.15
N PHE A 45 4.71 8.72 13.41
CA PHE A 45 3.29 8.70 13.78
C PHE A 45 2.55 7.51 13.18
N LEU A 46 3.19 6.68 12.35
CA LEU A 46 2.56 5.48 11.83
C LEU A 46 2.38 4.48 12.97
N PRO A 47 1.14 4.15 13.36
CA PRO A 47 0.93 3.19 14.42
C PRO A 47 1.43 1.80 14.00
N TYR A 48 1.38 1.47 12.70
CA TYR A 48 1.86 0.21 12.13
C TYR A 48 2.54 0.41 10.78
N GLY A 49 3.87 0.61 10.78
CA GLY A 49 4.64 0.78 9.53
C GLY A 49 4.52 -0.40 8.55
N THR A 50 4.24 -1.62 9.04
CA THR A 50 4.07 -2.81 8.21
C THR A 50 2.80 -2.79 7.35
N GLN A 51 1.79 -2.01 7.72
CA GLN A 51 0.56 -1.84 6.92
C GLN A 51 0.78 -1.01 5.65
N LEU A 52 1.89 -0.27 5.57
CA LEU A 52 2.21 0.52 4.38
C LEU A 52 2.37 -0.37 3.14
N ILE A 53 2.93 -1.57 3.31
CA ILE A 53 3.13 -2.54 2.23
C ILE A 53 1.79 -3.00 1.62
N PRO A 54 0.83 -3.56 2.38
CA PRO A 54 -0.47 -3.92 1.82
C PRO A 54 -1.27 -2.72 1.33
N LEU A 55 -1.19 -1.55 1.97
CA LEU A 55 -1.85 -0.34 1.48
C LEU A 55 -1.35 0.05 0.07
N ALA A 56 -0.02 0.07 -0.12
CA ALA A 56 0.58 0.33 -1.42
C ALA A 56 0.18 -0.71 -2.46
N ALA A 57 0.11 -2.00 -2.08
CA ALA A 57 -0.34 -3.07 -2.95
C ALA A 57 -1.80 -2.88 -3.40
N ILE A 58 -2.71 -2.57 -2.45
CA ILE A 58 -4.12 -2.28 -2.73
C ILE A 58 -4.24 -1.09 -3.70
N LEU A 59 -3.56 0.02 -3.41
CA LEU A 59 -3.62 1.22 -4.25
C LEU A 59 -3.02 0.99 -5.64
N SER A 60 -1.91 0.24 -5.74
CA SER A 60 -1.32 -0.13 -7.03
C SER A 60 -2.24 -1.02 -7.88
N THR A 61 -3.09 -1.81 -7.22
CA THR A 61 -4.03 -2.72 -7.89
C THR A 61 -5.31 -2.00 -8.32
N LEU A 62 -5.82 -1.09 -7.48
CA LEU A 62 -7.05 -0.34 -7.75
C LEU A 62 -6.84 0.82 -8.73
N GLY A 63 -5.67 1.47 -8.71
CA GLY A 63 -5.39 2.65 -9.53
C GLY A 63 -6.47 3.71 -9.38
N GLU A 64 -7.03 4.18 -10.50
CA GLU A 64 -8.09 5.21 -10.52
C GLU A 64 -9.37 4.81 -9.77
N GLN A 65 -9.63 3.51 -9.57
CA GLN A 65 -10.79 3.04 -8.82
C GLN A 65 -10.70 3.36 -7.32
N ALA A 66 -9.51 3.73 -6.82
CA ALA A 66 -9.33 4.15 -5.44
C ALA A 66 -9.71 5.63 -5.21
N GLU A 67 -9.78 6.46 -6.25
CA GLU A 67 -9.99 7.92 -6.13
C GLU A 67 -11.38 8.36 -5.63
N PRO A 68 -12.51 7.72 -6.02
CA PRO A 68 -13.83 8.17 -5.59
C PRO A 68 -13.97 8.21 -4.05
N ALA A 69 -14.71 9.19 -3.54
CA ALA A 69 -14.89 9.40 -2.10
C ALA A 69 -15.37 8.13 -1.35
N GLY A 70 -16.25 7.34 -1.97
CA GLY A 70 -16.72 6.07 -1.39
C GLY A 70 -15.62 5.00 -1.29
N ALA A 71 -14.68 4.96 -2.24
CA ALA A 71 -13.52 4.07 -2.17
C ALA A 71 -12.55 4.55 -1.09
N GLN A 72 -12.27 5.85 -1.01
CA GLN A 72 -11.44 6.46 0.03
C GLN A 72 -11.98 6.20 1.45
N GLN A 73 -13.29 6.28 1.67
CA GLN A 73 -13.90 5.94 2.96
C GLN A 73 -13.71 4.46 3.33
N LYS A 74 -13.85 3.55 2.36
CA LYS A 74 -13.61 2.12 2.58
C LYS A 74 -12.14 1.84 2.91
N LEU A 75 -11.22 2.49 2.21
CA LEU A 75 -9.77 2.41 2.47
C LEU A 75 -9.42 2.96 3.86
N ALA A 76 -10.00 4.10 4.26
CA ALA A 76 -9.86 4.65 5.60
C ALA A 76 -10.34 3.67 6.67
N ARG A 77 -11.55 3.11 6.50
CA ARG A 77 -12.07 2.10 7.42
C ARG A 77 -11.16 0.88 7.51
N TRP A 78 -10.71 0.34 6.37
CA TRP A 78 -9.79 -0.80 6.34
C TRP A 78 -8.49 -0.50 7.07
N TYR A 79 -7.87 0.66 6.79
CA TYR A 79 -6.62 1.10 7.41
C TYR A 79 -6.77 1.18 8.93
N TRP A 80 -7.76 1.93 9.42
CA TRP A 80 -7.96 2.14 10.86
C TRP A 80 -8.44 0.89 11.60
N CYS A 81 -9.22 0.01 10.97
CA CYS A 81 -9.61 -1.25 11.59
C CYS A 81 -8.45 -2.24 11.71
N GLY A 82 -7.41 -2.14 10.89
CA GLY A 82 -6.23 -3.02 10.99
C GLY A 82 -5.21 -2.59 12.04
N VAL A 83 -5.36 -1.39 12.62
CA VAL A 83 -4.43 -0.73 13.55
C VAL A 83 -4.60 -1.25 15.01
N PHE A 84 -5.22 -2.42 15.19
CA PHE A 84 -5.47 -3.01 16.52
C PHE A 84 -4.83 -4.39 16.66
#